data_AF-B3SF03-F1
#
_entry.id   AF-B3SF03-F1
#
_cell.length_a   1.000
_cell.length_b   1.000
_cell.length_c   1.000
_cell.angle_alpha   90.00
_cell.angle_beta   90.00
_cell.angle_gamma   90.00
#
_symmetry.space_group_name_H-M   'P 1'
#
loop_
_entity.id
_entity.type
_entity.pdbx_description
1 polymer ?
#
loop_
_entity_poly.entity_id
_entity_poly.type
_entity_poly.pdbx_seq_one_letter_code
_entity_poly.pdbx_strand_id
1 'polypeptide(L)'
;MDELQTLWSNLKESVAIRSKRITEIEALGQFLLEASMIESWITLHSSLMSVDVHCNEDSGLRSILKTHQNLQEEIKAYQSQIETLEASAEDLAESDKASDDVVVRLFTIKKNYQQLLELVQKRHHRLMSLQQFFAFLSDVDTVVSLANDKIVILKSITLPNELNEAEIMMKRLEGIQADLDKNADRYHHVQEQSEELLESLEYNLDEIEAMRDNCNETWNGAHTILKEKVDCLHCKIGFLKLCFDIDSTTTWITVITARLRENVPATTDSDATLKLQSELNAVERDSAAAKERMTAILDNYNELPDLEEDDRCQLDEKLQNLQSQWDDLSDRIDRQCAIIGDCSDYQRLLIDIEDFLDWISKALQEIDHQSDHVPLKAADAEMAIKVHEDLQAEIESHVQLASDINEKSLPYLDDENEDQQLKTKLTELNHNWQEFLDLYEKHKKVLQERYEESIFYGN
;
A
#
# COMPACT_ATOMS: atom_id res chain seq x y z
N MET A 1 68.18 -90.52 -68.78
CA MET A 1 68.70 -89.30 -68.13
C MET A 1 67.71 -88.17 -68.35
N ASP A 2 67.35 -87.85 -69.59
CA ASP A 2 66.37 -86.80 -69.90
C ASP A 2 64.97 -87.03 -69.30
N GLU A 3 64.45 -88.26 -69.35
CA GLU A 3 63.14 -88.61 -68.78
C GLU A 3 63.03 -88.34 -67.27
N LEU A 4 64.12 -88.63 -66.53
CA LEU A 4 64.24 -88.42 -65.09
C LEU A 4 64.33 -86.93 -64.75
N GLN A 5 65.00 -86.14 -65.60
CA GLN A 5 65.10 -84.69 -65.48
C GLN A 5 63.73 -84.00 -65.69
N THR A 6 62.95 -84.47 -66.66
CA THR A 6 61.56 -84.01 -66.89
C THR A 6 60.64 -84.40 -65.74
N LEU A 7 60.68 -85.66 -65.26
CA LEU A 7 59.86 -86.08 -64.12
C LEU A 7 60.19 -85.29 -62.84
N TRP A 8 61.46 -85.01 -62.59
CA TRP A 8 61.90 -84.19 -61.47
C TRP A 8 61.44 -82.73 -61.58
N SER A 9 61.48 -82.15 -62.78
CA SER A 9 61.00 -80.79 -63.03
C SER A 9 59.49 -80.68 -62.83
N ASN A 10 58.72 -81.65 -63.35
CA ASN A 10 57.27 -81.74 -63.18
C ASN A 10 56.89 -81.91 -61.70
N LEU A 11 57.66 -82.68 -60.93
CA LEU A 11 57.45 -82.83 -59.48
C LEU A 11 57.70 -81.51 -58.75
N LYS A 12 58.79 -80.80 -59.05
CA LYS A 12 59.08 -79.49 -58.45
C LYS A 12 57.99 -78.47 -58.75
N GLU A 13 57.52 -78.42 -59.99
CA GLU A 13 56.43 -77.55 -60.40
C GLU A 13 55.13 -77.93 -59.66
N SER A 14 54.80 -79.22 -59.58
CA SER A 14 53.63 -79.71 -58.84
C SER A 14 53.69 -79.38 -57.34
N VAL A 15 54.87 -79.51 -56.73
CA VAL A 15 55.10 -79.14 -55.32
C VAL A 15 54.99 -77.63 -55.13
N ALA A 16 55.53 -76.82 -56.03
CA ALA A 16 55.43 -75.36 -55.98
C ALA A 16 53.98 -74.88 -56.12
N ILE A 17 53.22 -75.44 -57.08
CA ILE A 17 51.79 -75.18 -57.25
C ILE A 17 51.02 -75.56 -55.98
N ARG A 18 51.30 -76.75 -55.42
CA ARG A 18 50.63 -77.20 -54.20
C ARG A 18 50.97 -76.32 -53.00
N SER A 19 52.22 -75.90 -52.85
CA SER A 19 52.65 -74.99 -51.79
C SER A 19 51.96 -73.64 -51.89
N LYS A 20 51.87 -73.08 -53.11
CA LYS A 20 51.15 -71.83 -53.38
C LYS A 20 49.66 -71.96 -53.04
N ARG A 21 49.02 -73.05 -53.47
CA ARG A 21 47.61 -73.34 -53.17
C ARG A 21 47.36 -73.45 -51.67
N ILE A 22 48.28 -74.07 -50.92
CA ILE A 22 48.17 -74.17 -49.45
C ILE A 22 48.22 -72.79 -48.82
N THR A 23 49.18 -71.93 -49.20
CA THR A 23 49.27 -70.56 -48.67
C THR A 23 48.05 -69.70 -49.03
N GLU A 24 47.48 -69.87 -50.23
CA GLU A 24 46.25 -69.19 -50.66
C GLU A 24 45.04 -69.65 -49.79
N ILE A 25 44.90 -70.96 -49.54
CA ILE A 25 43.85 -71.52 -48.68
C ILE A 25 44.02 -71.09 -47.22
N GLU A 26 45.25 -71.04 -46.71
CA GLU A 26 45.55 -70.57 -45.35
C GLU A 26 45.17 -69.10 -45.17
N ALA A 27 45.51 -68.24 -46.15
CA ALA A 27 45.12 -66.83 -46.13
C ALA A 27 43.59 -66.65 -46.16
N LEU A 28 42.88 -67.39 -47.03
CA LEU A 28 41.42 -67.38 -47.06
C LEU A 28 40.82 -67.87 -45.73
N GLY A 29 41.35 -68.94 -45.16
CA GLY A 29 40.91 -69.46 -43.87
C GLY A 29 41.08 -68.45 -42.72
N GLN A 30 42.20 -67.74 -42.70
CA GLN A 30 42.47 -66.67 -41.73
C GLN A 30 41.47 -65.51 -41.90
N PHE A 31 41.25 -65.05 -43.13
CA PHE A 31 40.26 -64.04 -43.45
C PHE A 31 38.86 -64.44 -42.95
N LEU A 32 38.41 -65.67 -43.23
CA LEU A 32 37.08 -66.14 -42.82
C LEU A 32 36.92 -66.22 -41.30
N LEU A 33 37.99 -66.60 -40.58
CA LEU A 33 38.01 -66.60 -39.12
C LEU A 33 37.85 -65.18 -38.58
N GLU A 34 38.66 -64.23 -39.05
CA GLU A 34 38.61 -62.83 -38.65
C GLU A 34 37.25 -62.20 -38.94
N ALA A 35 36.69 -62.47 -40.14
CA ALA A 35 35.36 -62.03 -40.51
C ALA A 35 34.28 -62.55 -39.54
N SER A 36 34.33 -63.84 -39.17
CA SER A 36 33.36 -64.43 -38.23
C SER A 36 33.45 -63.83 -36.82
N MET A 37 34.65 -63.45 -36.38
CA MET A 37 34.86 -62.77 -35.09
C MET A 37 34.25 -61.38 -35.11
N ILE A 38 34.48 -60.61 -36.18
CA ILE A 38 33.93 -59.26 -36.36
C ILE A 38 32.40 -59.32 -36.43
N GLU A 39 31.82 -60.25 -37.18
CA GLU A 39 30.37 -60.44 -37.26
C GLU A 39 29.73 -60.74 -35.90
N SER A 40 30.36 -61.63 -35.13
CA SER A 40 29.91 -61.99 -33.78
C SER A 40 29.97 -60.78 -32.85
N TRP A 41 31.04 -59.98 -32.94
CA TRP A 41 31.21 -58.77 -32.16
C TRP A 41 30.18 -57.69 -32.53
N ILE A 42 29.91 -57.47 -33.82
CA ILE A 42 28.89 -56.52 -34.31
C ILE A 42 27.50 -56.97 -33.85
N THR A 43 27.19 -58.27 -33.95
CA THR A 43 25.90 -58.82 -33.54
C THR A 43 25.66 -58.62 -32.05
N LEU A 44 26.66 -58.89 -31.22
CA LEU A 44 26.60 -58.67 -29.77
C LEU A 44 26.32 -57.20 -29.42
N HIS A 45 27.07 -56.27 -30.01
CA HIS A 45 26.92 -54.84 -29.73
C HIS A 45 25.60 -54.28 -30.29
N SER A 46 25.14 -54.78 -31.43
CA SER A 46 23.84 -54.40 -32.00
C SER A 46 22.71 -54.82 -31.06
N SER A 47 22.77 -56.03 -30.52
CA SER A 47 21.80 -56.51 -29.52
C SER A 47 21.83 -55.68 -28.23
N LEU A 48 23.00 -55.19 -27.81
CA LEU A 48 23.11 -54.32 -26.63
C LEU A 48 22.52 -52.92 -26.89
N MET A 49 22.74 -52.37 -28.09
CA MET A 49 22.26 -51.04 -28.50
C MET A 49 20.77 -51.00 -28.84
N SER A 50 20.18 -52.12 -29.27
CA SER A 50 18.75 -52.20 -29.58
C SER A 50 17.83 -52.20 -28.36
N VAL A 51 18.37 -52.42 -27.14
CA VAL A 51 17.57 -52.38 -25.91
C VAL A 51 17.25 -50.93 -25.56
N ASP A 52 15.97 -50.64 -25.42
CA ASP A 52 15.50 -49.32 -25.00
C ASP A 52 16.00 -48.93 -23.62
N VAL A 53 16.43 -47.68 -23.50
CA VAL A 53 16.91 -47.12 -22.23
C VAL A 53 15.72 -46.81 -21.33
N HIS A 54 15.69 -47.44 -20.17
CA HIS A 54 14.77 -47.14 -19.10
C HIS A 54 15.56 -46.67 -17.88
N CYS A 55 15.19 -45.52 -17.34
CA CYS A 55 15.78 -44.98 -16.13
C CYS A 55 14.74 -44.17 -15.37
N ASN A 56 14.73 -44.32 -14.05
CA ASN A 56 13.75 -43.69 -13.17
C ASN A 56 14.33 -42.49 -12.41
N GLU A 57 15.66 -42.30 -12.43
CA GLU A 57 16.35 -41.29 -11.64
C GLU A 57 17.54 -40.69 -12.42
N ASP A 58 17.80 -39.39 -12.23
CA ASP A 58 18.92 -38.69 -12.87
C ASP A 58 20.29 -39.31 -12.54
N SER A 59 20.46 -39.78 -11.29
CA SER A 59 21.71 -40.44 -10.86
C SER A 59 22.01 -41.71 -11.68
N GLY A 60 20.98 -42.52 -11.95
CA GLY A 60 21.06 -43.69 -12.79
C GLY A 60 21.35 -43.32 -14.24
N LEU A 61 20.71 -42.27 -14.76
CA LEU A 61 20.92 -41.82 -16.12
C LEU A 61 22.37 -41.38 -16.36
N ARG A 62 22.98 -40.65 -15.42
CA ARG A 62 24.40 -40.25 -15.51
C ARG A 62 25.34 -41.46 -15.62
N SER A 63 25.04 -42.54 -14.90
CA SER A 63 25.79 -43.79 -15.01
C SER A 63 25.64 -44.45 -16.38
N ILE A 64 24.40 -44.51 -16.89
CA ILE A 64 24.10 -45.05 -18.23
C ILE A 64 24.78 -44.20 -19.33
N LEU A 65 24.74 -42.88 -19.23
CA LEU A 65 25.43 -41.96 -20.13
C LEU A 65 26.93 -42.23 -20.19
N LYS A 66 27.57 -42.36 -19.02
CA LYS A 66 29.01 -42.64 -18.93
C LYS A 66 29.37 -44.00 -19.54
N THR A 67 28.61 -45.04 -19.23
CA THR A 67 28.84 -46.37 -19.82
C THR A 67 28.61 -46.39 -21.32
N HIS A 68 27.59 -45.67 -21.80
CA HIS A 68 27.32 -45.53 -23.23
C HIS A 68 28.43 -44.74 -23.97
N GLN A 69 28.98 -43.69 -23.37
CA GLN A 69 30.11 -42.95 -23.92
C GLN A 69 31.33 -43.86 -24.12
N ASN A 70 31.70 -44.64 -23.10
CA ASN A 70 32.80 -45.59 -23.22
C ASN A 70 32.55 -46.62 -24.34
N LEU A 71 31.33 -47.15 -24.42
CA LEU A 71 30.97 -48.11 -25.45
C LEU A 71 30.98 -47.49 -26.85
N GLN A 72 30.54 -46.24 -26.98
CA GLN A 72 30.58 -45.50 -28.23
C GLN A 72 32.04 -45.31 -28.71
N GLU A 73 32.98 -45.03 -27.81
CA GLU A 73 34.40 -44.95 -28.12
C GLU A 73 34.97 -46.32 -28.55
N GLU A 74 34.64 -47.38 -27.81
CA GLU A 74 35.03 -48.76 -28.16
C GLU A 74 34.52 -49.14 -29.55
N ILE A 75 33.24 -48.87 -29.84
CA ILE A 75 32.63 -49.20 -31.12
C ILE A 75 33.30 -48.43 -32.26
N LYS A 76 33.58 -47.14 -32.08
CA LYS A 76 34.29 -46.32 -33.07
C LYS A 76 35.71 -46.83 -33.31
N ALA A 77 36.43 -47.20 -32.25
CA ALA A 77 37.80 -47.71 -32.37
C ALA A 77 37.87 -49.04 -33.13
N TYR A 78 36.80 -49.83 -33.09
CA TYR A 78 36.69 -51.12 -33.78
C TYR A 78 36.71 -51.00 -35.31
N GLN A 79 36.48 -49.80 -35.87
CA GLN A 79 36.60 -49.57 -37.32
C GLN A 79 37.97 -49.97 -37.87
N SER A 80 39.04 -49.79 -37.09
CA SER A 80 40.40 -50.19 -37.51
C SER A 80 40.53 -51.71 -37.75
N GLN A 81 39.77 -52.55 -37.04
CA GLN A 81 39.77 -54.00 -37.27
C GLN A 81 39.06 -54.37 -38.57
N ILE A 82 38.00 -53.66 -38.93
CA ILE A 82 37.30 -53.84 -40.20
C ILE A 82 38.20 -53.40 -41.36
N GLU A 83 38.91 -52.27 -41.23
CA GLU A 83 39.89 -51.81 -42.22
C GLU A 83 41.03 -52.81 -42.41
N THR A 84 41.48 -53.46 -41.31
CA THR A 84 42.49 -54.52 -41.38
C THR A 84 41.96 -55.76 -42.10
N LEU A 85 40.71 -56.17 -41.86
CA LEU A 85 40.05 -57.27 -42.57
C LEU A 85 39.88 -56.96 -44.07
N GLU A 86 39.58 -55.72 -44.42
CA GLU A 86 39.49 -55.28 -45.81
C GLU A 86 40.85 -55.39 -46.52
N ALA A 87 41.93 -54.96 -45.85
CA ALA A 87 43.28 -55.10 -46.37
C ALA A 87 43.67 -56.57 -46.54
N SER A 88 43.34 -57.44 -45.57
CA SER A 88 43.63 -58.87 -45.69
C SER A 88 42.87 -59.55 -46.83
N ALA A 89 41.68 -59.05 -47.19
CA ALA A 89 40.94 -59.51 -48.35
C ALA A 89 41.57 -59.10 -49.69
N GLU A 90 42.22 -57.93 -49.73
CA GLU A 90 42.93 -57.42 -50.91
C GLU A 90 44.18 -58.27 -51.24
N ASP A 91 44.81 -58.85 -50.21
CA ASP A 91 45.97 -59.73 -50.31
C ASP A 91 45.64 -61.18 -50.73
N LEU A 92 44.35 -61.54 -50.87
CA LEU A 92 43.91 -62.88 -51.27
C LEU A 92 44.18 -63.16 -52.77
N ALA A 93 44.19 -64.44 -53.15
CA ALA A 93 44.22 -64.83 -54.55
C ALA A 93 43.00 -64.28 -55.31
N GLU A 94 43.16 -63.85 -56.56
CA GLU A 94 42.09 -63.26 -57.37
C GLU A 94 40.81 -64.10 -57.45
N SER A 95 40.93 -65.44 -57.47
CA SER A 95 39.77 -66.34 -57.45
C SER A 95 39.00 -66.29 -56.14
N ASP A 96 39.71 -66.16 -55.02
CA ASP A 96 39.14 -66.16 -53.67
C ASP A 96 38.56 -64.79 -53.35
N LYS A 97 39.26 -63.72 -53.74
CA LYS A 97 38.79 -62.34 -53.65
C LYS A 97 37.50 -62.10 -54.43
N ALA A 98 37.35 -62.72 -55.60
CA ALA A 98 36.14 -62.67 -56.42
C ALA A 98 35.05 -63.65 -55.95
N SER A 99 35.31 -64.46 -54.92
CA SER A 99 34.32 -65.39 -54.38
C SER A 99 33.19 -64.63 -53.68
N ASP A 100 31.97 -65.11 -53.84
CA ASP A 100 30.79 -64.60 -53.14
C ASP A 100 31.00 -64.59 -51.62
N ASP A 101 31.70 -65.60 -51.07
CA ASP A 101 31.99 -65.73 -49.63
C ASP A 101 32.84 -64.58 -49.08
N VAL A 102 33.71 -63.96 -49.89
CA VAL A 102 34.52 -62.81 -49.48
C VAL A 102 33.76 -61.51 -49.72
N VAL A 103 33.23 -61.34 -50.94
CA VAL A 103 32.58 -60.10 -51.38
C VAL A 103 31.31 -59.81 -50.59
N VAL A 104 30.40 -60.78 -50.49
CA VAL A 104 29.12 -60.62 -49.78
C VAL A 104 29.36 -60.43 -48.28
N ARG A 105 30.37 -61.10 -47.73
CA ARG A 105 30.65 -61.05 -46.30
C ARG A 105 31.25 -59.70 -45.87
N LEU A 106 32.23 -59.18 -46.61
CA LEU A 106 32.74 -57.82 -46.39
C LEU A 106 31.63 -56.78 -46.52
N PHE A 107 30.80 -56.89 -47.55
CA PHE A 107 29.66 -56.00 -47.73
C PHE A 107 28.70 -56.03 -46.53
N THR A 108 28.38 -57.25 -46.05
CA THR A 108 27.48 -57.45 -44.92
C THR A 108 28.05 -56.91 -43.62
N ILE A 109 29.35 -57.14 -43.35
CA ILE A 109 30.05 -56.60 -42.18
C ILE A 109 30.00 -55.06 -42.19
N LYS A 110 30.35 -54.43 -43.31
CA LYS A 110 30.31 -52.96 -43.45
C LYS A 110 28.91 -52.41 -43.21
N LYS A 111 27.90 -53.03 -43.84
CA LYS A 111 26.50 -52.65 -43.68
C LYS A 111 26.05 -52.77 -42.22
N ASN A 112 26.33 -53.89 -41.56
CA ASN A 112 25.91 -54.12 -40.18
C ASN A 112 26.65 -53.19 -39.21
N TYR A 113 27.92 -52.88 -39.47
CA TYR A 113 28.67 -51.90 -38.68
C TYR A 113 28.08 -50.49 -38.81
N GLN A 114 27.69 -50.08 -40.02
CA GLN A 114 26.96 -48.81 -40.22
C GLN A 114 25.64 -48.78 -39.46
N GLN A 115 24.85 -49.86 -39.52
CA GLN A 115 23.61 -49.98 -38.74
C GLN A 115 23.86 -49.92 -37.23
N LEU A 116 24.95 -50.53 -36.73
CA LEU A 116 25.36 -50.41 -35.33
C LEU A 116 25.66 -48.95 -34.97
N LEU A 117 26.37 -48.20 -35.81
CA LEU A 117 26.64 -46.78 -35.58
C LEU A 117 25.34 -45.95 -35.53
N GLU A 118 24.36 -46.25 -36.38
CA GLU A 118 23.04 -45.62 -36.33
C GLU A 118 22.29 -45.94 -35.01
N LEU A 119 22.35 -47.19 -34.53
CA LEU A 119 21.77 -47.57 -33.23
C LEU A 119 22.44 -46.85 -32.06
N VAL A 120 23.77 -46.74 -32.09
CA VAL A 120 24.54 -45.98 -31.08
C VAL A 120 24.10 -44.51 -31.08
N GLN A 121 23.98 -43.89 -32.25
CA GLN A 121 23.50 -42.50 -32.37
C GLN A 121 22.06 -42.37 -31.87
N LYS A 122 21.14 -43.24 -32.26
CA LYS A 122 19.75 -43.20 -31.79
C LYS A 122 19.66 -43.29 -30.26
N ARG A 123 20.41 -44.21 -29.66
CA ARG A 123 20.50 -44.35 -28.20
C ARG A 123 21.10 -43.12 -27.53
N HIS A 124 22.12 -42.52 -28.13
CA HIS A 124 22.71 -41.27 -27.64
C HIS A 124 21.68 -40.13 -27.58
N HIS A 125 20.93 -39.91 -28.67
CA HIS A 125 19.87 -38.90 -28.71
C HIS A 125 18.82 -39.16 -27.62
N ARG A 126 18.37 -40.41 -27.45
CA ARG A 126 17.41 -40.77 -26.38
C ARG A 126 17.96 -40.46 -24.98
N LEU A 127 19.23 -40.73 -24.72
CA LEU A 127 19.86 -40.42 -23.44
C LEU A 127 19.95 -38.91 -23.18
N MET A 128 20.24 -38.12 -24.21
CA MET A 128 20.27 -36.65 -24.10
C MET A 128 18.87 -36.08 -23.85
N SER A 129 17.84 -36.57 -24.54
CA SER A 129 16.45 -36.22 -24.28
C SER A 129 16.04 -36.53 -22.83
N LEU A 130 16.40 -37.71 -22.31
CA LEU A 130 16.13 -38.05 -20.91
C LEU A 130 16.87 -37.12 -19.94
N GLN A 131 18.09 -36.69 -20.29
CA GLN A 131 18.86 -35.77 -19.45
C GLN A 131 18.18 -34.40 -19.36
N GLN A 132 17.69 -33.88 -20.47
CA GLN A 132 16.93 -32.62 -20.49
C GLN A 132 15.63 -32.75 -19.69
N PHE A 133 14.93 -33.88 -19.81
CA PHE A 133 13.74 -34.17 -19.03
C PHE A 133 14.00 -34.19 -17.51
N PHE A 134 15.05 -34.86 -17.03
CA PHE A 134 15.37 -34.84 -15.59
C PHE A 134 15.85 -33.48 -15.09
N ALA A 135 16.55 -32.69 -15.94
CA ALA A 135 16.88 -31.31 -15.60
C ALA A 135 15.61 -30.48 -15.38
N PHE A 136 14.63 -30.60 -16.29
CA PHE A 136 13.31 -29.97 -16.17
C PHE A 136 12.59 -30.36 -14.88
N LEU A 137 12.52 -31.65 -14.54
CA LEU A 137 11.89 -32.10 -13.30
C LEU A 137 12.54 -31.46 -12.06
N SER A 138 13.87 -31.38 -12.04
CA SER A 138 14.60 -30.73 -10.94
C SER A 138 14.30 -29.22 -10.84
N ASP A 139 14.17 -28.54 -11.97
CA ASP A 139 13.86 -27.11 -11.99
C ASP A 139 12.41 -26.84 -11.56
N VAL A 140 11.46 -27.67 -12.02
CA VAL A 140 10.07 -27.67 -11.53
C VAL A 140 10.02 -27.85 -10.02
N ASP A 141 10.65 -28.90 -9.48
CA ASP A 141 10.66 -29.18 -8.05
C ASP A 141 11.18 -27.99 -7.25
N THR A 142 12.20 -27.30 -7.76
CA THR A 142 12.76 -26.15 -7.06
C THR A 142 11.81 -24.96 -7.04
N VAL A 143 11.12 -24.67 -8.15
CA VAL A 143 10.11 -23.59 -8.21
C VAL A 143 8.90 -23.94 -7.34
N VAL A 144 8.40 -25.17 -7.42
CA VAL A 144 7.27 -25.67 -6.64
C VAL A 144 7.58 -25.65 -5.14
N SER A 145 8.77 -26.11 -4.73
CA SER A 145 9.18 -26.05 -3.32
C SER A 145 9.24 -24.60 -2.83
N LEU A 146 9.84 -23.69 -3.61
CA LEU A 146 9.95 -22.29 -3.24
C LEU A 146 8.57 -21.64 -3.06
N ALA A 147 7.65 -21.87 -3.99
CA ALA A 147 6.29 -21.35 -3.93
C ALA A 147 5.52 -21.96 -2.74
N ASN A 148 5.64 -23.27 -2.50
CA ASN A 148 5.02 -23.93 -1.35
C ASN A 148 5.50 -23.38 -0.01
N ASP A 149 6.80 -23.12 0.14
CA ASP A 149 7.35 -22.49 1.36
C ASP A 149 6.68 -21.14 1.63
N LYS A 150 6.45 -20.34 0.58
CA LYS A 150 5.72 -19.07 0.70
C LYS A 150 4.25 -19.28 1.03
N ILE A 151 3.58 -20.22 0.36
CA ILE A 151 2.18 -20.55 0.62
C ILE A 151 1.97 -20.94 2.09
N VAL A 152 2.85 -21.77 2.66
CA VAL A 152 2.79 -22.17 4.08
C VAL A 152 2.88 -20.95 4.99
N ILE A 153 3.85 -20.06 4.74
CA ILE A 153 4.00 -18.83 5.52
C ILE A 153 2.75 -17.96 5.38
N LEU A 154 2.28 -17.70 4.16
CA LEU A 154 1.13 -16.83 3.89
C LEU A 154 -0.16 -17.36 4.53
N LYS A 155 -0.40 -18.68 4.46
CA LYS A 155 -1.56 -19.31 5.09
C LYS A 155 -1.52 -19.22 6.62
N SER A 156 -0.33 -19.17 7.22
CA SER A 156 -0.17 -19.01 8.66
C SER A 156 -0.42 -17.57 9.17
N ILE A 157 -0.50 -16.57 8.28
CA ILE A 157 -0.69 -15.17 8.66
C ILE A 157 -2.14 -14.93 9.11
N THR A 158 -2.26 -14.50 10.36
CA THR A 158 -3.48 -13.97 10.98
C THR A 158 -3.45 -12.45 10.99
N LEU A 159 -4.60 -11.80 10.81
CA LEU A 159 -4.68 -10.35 10.87
C LEU A 159 -4.37 -9.84 12.29
N PRO A 160 -3.52 -8.81 12.42
CA PRO A 160 -3.17 -8.23 13.71
C PRO A 160 -4.23 -7.22 14.20
N ASN A 161 -4.24 -6.98 15.51
CA ASN A 161 -5.16 -6.06 16.18
C ASN A 161 -4.50 -4.73 16.58
N GLU A 162 -3.17 -4.61 16.45
CA GLU A 162 -2.42 -3.39 16.75
C GLU A 162 -1.81 -2.81 15.48
N LEU A 163 -1.84 -1.48 15.36
CA LEU A 163 -1.37 -0.78 14.15
C LEU A 163 0.12 -1.06 13.87
N ASN A 164 0.96 -1.03 14.91
CA ASN A 164 2.40 -1.29 14.76
C ASN A 164 2.67 -2.73 14.29
N GLU A 165 1.93 -3.72 14.82
CA GLU A 165 2.05 -5.10 14.36
C GLU A 165 1.60 -5.25 12.90
N ALA A 166 0.52 -4.55 12.51
CA ALA A 166 0.03 -4.52 11.14
C ALA A 166 1.05 -3.94 10.15
N GLU A 167 1.71 -2.84 10.49
CA GLU A 167 2.74 -2.22 9.66
C GLU A 167 4.00 -3.11 9.53
N ILE A 168 4.42 -3.78 10.60
CA ILE A 168 5.52 -4.76 10.56
C ILE A 168 5.14 -5.93 9.66
N MET A 169 3.90 -6.42 9.76
CA MET A 169 3.41 -7.52 8.95
C MET A 169 3.32 -7.14 7.46
N MET A 170 2.97 -5.90 7.14
CA MET A 170 2.95 -5.40 5.76
C MET A 170 4.36 -5.45 5.15
N LYS A 171 5.38 -4.98 5.88
CA LYS A 171 6.79 -5.09 5.45
C LYS A 171 7.22 -6.54 5.22
N ARG A 172 6.70 -7.48 6.02
CA ARG A 172 6.96 -8.91 5.81
C ARG A 172 6.33 -9.42 4.52
N LEU A 173 5.10 -9.01 4.19
CA LEU A 173 4.44 -9.37 2.93
C LEU A 173 5.18 -8.76 1.71
N GLU A 174 5.62 -7.50 1.81
CA GLU A 174 6.47 -6.86 0.79
C GLU A 174 7.78 -7.63 0.55
N GLY A 175 8.40 -8.14 1.62
CA GLY A 175 9.58 -9.01 1.51
C GLY A 175 9.30 -10.34 0.82
N ILE A 176 8.12 -10.94 1.03
CA ILE A 176 7.70 -12.16 0.33
C ILE A 176 7.43 -11.86 -1.16
N GLN A 177 6.77 -10.74 -1.47
CA GLN A 177 6.55 -10.29 -2.85
C GLN A 177 7.89 -10.12 -3.58
N ALA A 178 8.83 -9.41 -2.98
CA ALA A 178 10.15 -9.18 -3.57
C ALA A 178 10.93 -10.50 -3.80
N ASP A 179 10.78 -11.48 -2.91
CA ASP A 179 11.40 -12.80 -3.10
C ASP A 179 10.74 -13.59 -4.25
N LEU A 180 9.41 -13.54 -4.41
CA LEU A 180 8.74 -14.12 -5.57
C LEU A 180 9.19 -13.44 -6.86
N ASP A 181 9.21 -12.11 -6.90
CA ASP A 181 9.63 -11.35 -8.08
C ASP A 181 11.07 -11.69 -8.51
N LYS A 182 11.97 -11.84 -7.53
CA LYS A 182 13.36 -12.26 -7.80
C LYS A 182 13.47 -13.65 -8.40
N ASN A 183 12.51 -14.54 -8.14
CA ASN A 183 12.50 -15.91 -8.66
C ASN A 183 11.62 -16.08 -9.91
N ALA A 184 11.00 -15.02 -10.42
CA ALA A 184 10.14 -15.06 -11.60
C ALA A 184 10.88 -15.59 -12.84
N ASP A 185 12.13 -15.20 -13.05
CA ASP A 185 12.95 -15.70 -14.17
C ASP A 185 13.11 -17.22 -14.16
N ARG A 186 13.16 -17.84 -12.97
CA ARG A 186 13.27 -19.29 -12.83
C ARG A 186 11.98 -19.99 -13.21
N TYR A 187 10.84 -19.41 -12.81
CA TYR A 187 9.53 -19.88 -13.24
C TYR A 187 9.39 -19.78 -14.76
N HIS A 188 9.79 -18.66 -15.37
CA HIS A 188 9.78 -18.49 -16.82
C HIS A 188 10.69 -19.49 -17.55
N HIS A 189 11.87 -19.77 -17.01
CA HIS A 189 12.77 -20.78 -17.55
C HIS A 189 12.11 -22.17 -17.59
N VAL A 190 11.40 -22.56 -16.52
CA VAL A 190 10.65 -23.83 -16.49
C VAL A 190 9.55 -23.86 -17.56
N GLN A 191 8.88 -22.73 -17.81
CA GLN A 191 7.87 -22.66 -18.88
C GLN A 191 8.49 -22.83 -20.26
N GLU A 192 9.54 -22.07 -20.58
CA GLU A 192 10.25 -22.16 -21.86
C GLU A 192 10.80 -23.58 -22.09
N GLN A 193 11.45 -24.16 -21.08
CA GLN A 193 11.97 -25.52 -21.15
C GLN A 193 10.85 -26.55 -21.36
N SER A 194 9.69 -26.38 -20.72
CA SER A 194 8.55 -27.28 -20.93
C SER A 194 8.02 -27.23 -22.36
N GLU A 195 7.95 -26.04 -22.95
CA GLU A 195 7.50 -25.84 -24.35
C GLU A 195 8.49 -26.48 -25.32
N GLU A 196 9.78 -26.22 -25.15
CA GLU A 196 10.84 -26.84 -25.96
C GLU A 196 10.82 -28.37 -25.89
N LEU A 197 10.60 -28.94 -24.70
CA LEU A 197 10.51 -30.39 -24.53
C LEU A 197 9.26 -30.98 -25.18
N LEU A 198 8.11 -30.30 -25.10
CA LEU A 198 6.88 -30.76 -25.75
C LEU A 198 6.97 -30.70 -27.29
N GLU A 199 7.72 -29.74 -27.84
CA GLU A 199 7.96 -29.65 -29.28
C GLU A 199 9.00 -30.66 -29.78
N SER A 200 10.03 -30.94 -28.98
CA SER A 200 11.19 -31.72 -29.41
C SER A 200 11.13 -33.21 -29.06
N LEU A 201 10.31 -33.61 -28.08
CA LEU A 201 10.23 -34.99 -27.60
C LEU A 201 8.99 -35.73 -28.11
N GLU A 202 9.11 -37.05 -28.24
CA GLU A 202 7.99 -37.96 -28.58
C GLU A 202 7.47 -38.74 -27.36
N TYR A 203 8.08 -38.55 -26.18
CA TYR A 203 7.86 -39.36 -24.98
C TYR A 203 7.73 -38.47 -23.74
N ASN A 204 7.09 -39.00 -22.69
CA ASN A 204 6.86 -38.31 -21.41
C ASN A 204 6.04 -37.02 -21.52
N LEU A 205 5.32 -36.80 -22.63
CA LEU A 205 4.55 -35.59 -22.88
C LEU A 205 3.53 -35.32 -21.76
N ASP A 206 2.72 -36.32 -21.42
CA ASP A 206 1.71 -36.21 -20.35
C ASP A 206 2.33 -35.85 -19.00
N GLU A 207 3.53 -36.37 -18.71
CA GLU A 207 4.24 -36.08 -17.46
C GLU A 207 4.84 -34.67 -17.47
N ILE A 208 5.38 -34.21 -18.59
CA ILE A 208 5.87 -32.84 -18.77
C ILE A 208 4.71 -31.85 -18.59
N GLU A 209 3.57 -32.10 -19.22
CA GLU A 209 2.37 -31.27 -19.08
C GLU A 209 1.88 -31.24 -17.62
N ALA A 210 1.75 -32.40 -16.97
CA ALA A 210 1.32 -32.47 -15.58
C ALA A 210 2.26 -31.71 -14.62
N MET A 211 3.57 -31.80 -14.84
CA MET A 211 4.57 -31.10 -14.02
C MET A 211 4.55 -29.59 -14.26
N ARG A 212 4.40 -29.16 -15.52
CA ARG A 212 4.22 -27.75 -15.88
C ARG A 212 2.96 -27.18 -15.23
N ASP A 213 1.86 -27.91 -15.30
CA ASP A 213 0.57 -27.46 -14.78
C ASP A 213 0.60 -27.37 -13.24
N ASN A 214 1.20 -28.35 -12.56
CA ASN A 214 1.43 -28.28 -11.10
C ASN A 214 2.32 -27.09 -10.70
N CYS A 215 3.38 -26.82 -11.48
CA CYS A 215 4.23 -25.64 -11.28
C CYS A 215 3.41 -24.34 -11.40
N ASN A 216 2.59 -24.23 -12.45
CA ASN A 216 1.71 -23.09 -12.71
C ASN A 216 0.69 -22.88 -11.60
N GLU A 217 -0.01 -23.94 -11.18
CA GLU A 217 -0.99 -23.88 -10.10
C GLU A 217 -0.35 -23.42 -8.78
N THR A 218 0.81 -23.98 -8.43
CA THR A 218 1.50 -23.64 -7.18
C THR A 218 2.05 -22.22 -7.21
N TRP A 219 2.70 -21.81 -8.31
CA TRP A 219 3.26 -20.47 -8.47
C TRP A 219 2.16 -19.39 -8.43
N ASN A 220 1.12 -19.55 -9.24
CA ASN A 220 0.01 -18.60 -9.29
C ASN A 220 -0.80 -18.61 -7.99
N GLY A 221 -0.92 -19.76 -7.33
CA GLY A 221 -1.53 -19.88 -6.01
C GLY A 221 -0.79 -19.07 -4.95
N ALA A 222 0.54 -19.07 -4.95
CA ALA A 222 1.34 -18.26 -4.05
C ALA A 222 1.08 -16.76 -4.24
N HIS A 223 1.08 -16.28 -5.49
CA HIS A 223 0.77 -14.88 -5.81
C HIS A 223 -0.67 -14.49 -5.45
N THR A 224 -1.63 -15.38 -5.69
CA THR A 224 -3.04 -15.12 -5.37
C THR A 224 -3.24 -14.96 -3.86
N ILE A 225 -2.75 -15.90 -3.06
CA ILE A 225 -2.84 -15.84 -1.60
C ILE A 225 -2.10 -14.60 -1.08
N LEU A 226 -0.93 -14.28 -1.64
CA LEU A 226 -0.17 -13.10 -1.23
C LEU A 226 -0.97 -11.82 -1.48
N LYS A 227 -1.56 -11.67 -2.66
CA LYS A 227 -2.39 -10.52 -3.00
C LYS A 227 -3.58 -10.40 -2.05
N GLU A 228 -4.32 -11.49 -1.83
CA GLU A 228 -5.44 -11.52 -0.89
C GLU A 228 -5.00 -11.09 0.53
N LYS A 229 -3.85 -11.57 1.00
CA LYS A 229 -3.31 -11.19 2.31
C LYS A 229 -2.89 -9.73 2.38
N VAL A 230 -2.30 -9.18 1.32
CA VAL A 230 -1.92 -7.76 1.22
C VAL A 230 -3.18 -6.89 1.25
N ASP A 231 -4.18 -7.20 0.44
CA ASP A 231 -5.43 -6.46 0.34
C ASP A 231 -6.15 -6.45 1.70
N CYS A 232 -6.32 -7.62 2.33
CA CYS A 232 -6.93 -7.72 3.67
C CYS A 232 -6.15 -6.93 4.73
N LEU A 233 -4.81 -7.02 4.74
CA LEU A 233 -4.00 -6.30 5.71
C LEU A 233 -4.04 -4.79 5.48
N HIS A 234 -4.13 -4.34 4.23
CA HIS A 234 -4.30 -2.93 3.90
C HIS A 234 -5.63 -2.38 4.45
N CYS A 235 -6.73 -3.11 4.25
CA CYS A 235 -8.02 -2.79 4.85
C CYS A 235 -7.92 -2.73 6.39
N LYS A 236 -7.27 -3.73 7.01
CA LYS A 236 -7.09 -3.77 8.47
C LYS A 236 -6.27 -2.59 9.00
N ILE A 237 -5.21 -2.20 8.29
CA ILE A 237 -4.41 -1.00 8.64
C ILE A 237 -5.27 0.27 8.57
N GLY A 238 -6.10 0.41 7.53
CA GLY A 238 -7.05 1.53 7.41
C GLY A 238 -7.99 1.61 8.61
N PHE A 239 -8.62 0.49 8.96
CA PHE A 239 -9.46 0.35 10.15
C PHE A 239 -8.73 0.74 11.45
N LEU A 240 -7.52 0.22 11.67
CA LEU A 240 -6.75 0.47 12.90
C LEU A 240 -6.31 1.94 13.01
N LYS A 241 -5.93 2.57 11.90
CA LYS A 241 -5.62 4.01 11.87
C LYS A 241 -6.84 4.84 12.24
N LEU A 242 -8.01 4.53 11.68
CA LEU A 242 -9.22 5.25 11.98
C LEU A 242 -9.64 5.07 13.46
N CYS A 243 -9.53 3.86 14.00
CA CYS A 243 -9.75 3.62 15.43
C CYS A 243 -8.83 4.49 16.31
N PHE A 244 -7.54 4.57 15.96
CA PHE A 244 -6.58 5.41 16.67
C PHE A 244 -6.93 6.91 16.57
N ASP A 245 -7.31 7.38 15.37
CA ASP A 245 -7.71 8.78 15.14
C ASP A 245 -8.97 9.14 15.92
N ILE A 246 -9.95 8.23 15.98
CA ILE A 246 -11.17 8.40 16.80
C ILE A 246 -10.81 8.44 18.29
N ASP A 247 -10.01 7.50 18.79
CA ASP A 247 -9.67 7.43 20.22
C ASP A 247 -8.84 8.63 20.68
N SER A 248 -7.87 9.05 19.86
CA SER A 248 -7.04 10.21 20.13
C SER A 248 -7.85 11.52 20.07
N THR A 249 -8.77 11.65 19.12
CA THR A 249 -9.66 12.82 19.02
C THR A 249 -10.68 12.84 20.15
N THR A 250 -11.23 11.69 20.53
CA THR A 250 -12.13 11.55 21.69
C THR A 250 -11.43 12.02 22.96
N THR A 251 -10.21 11.51 23.20
CA THR A 251 -9.40 11.91 24.36
C THR A 251 -9.10 13.41 24.35
N TRP A 252 -8.80 13.98 23.18
CA TRP A 252 -8.54 15.40 23.04
C TRP A 252 -9.77 16.25 23.31
N ILE A 253 -10.94 15.88 22.79
CA ILE A 253 -12.21 16.54 23.09
C ILE A 253 -12.48 16.48 24.58
N THR A 254 -12.36 15.32 25.23
CA THR A 254 -12.51 15.20 26.69
C THR A 254 -11.59 16.16 27.46
N VAL A 255 -10.34 16.34 27.00
CA VAL A 255 -9.39 17.30 27.59
C VAL A 255 -9.82 18.75 27.37
N ILE A 256 -10.34 19.10 26.18
CA ILE A 256 -10.89 20.43 25.90
C ILE A 256 -12.11 20.69 26.79
N THR A 257 -13.05 19.75 26.84
CA THR A 257 -14.27 19.81 27.66
C THR A 257 -13.94 20.02 29.14
N ALA A 258 -12.89 19.37 29.66
CA ALA A 258 -12.46 19.53 31.05
C ALA A 258 -11.90 20.93 31.39
N ARG A 259 -11.54 21.76 30.40
CA ARG A 259 -11.15 23.16 30.62
C ARG A 259 -12.35 24.06 30.88
N LEU A 260 -13.53 23.67 30.40
CA LEU A 260 -14.77 24.39 30.64
C LEU A 260 -15.26 24.09 32.06
N ARG A 261 -15.53 25.14 32.83
CA ARG A 261 -16.17 25.04 34.15
C ARG A 261 -17.54 24.37 34.03
N GLU A 262 -17.80 23.40 34.90
CA GLU A 262 -19.12 22.75 35.03
C GLU A 262 -20.21 23.75 35.43
N ASN A 263 -19.87 24.71 36.27
CA ASN A 263 -20.75 25.81 36.67
C ASN A 263 -19.97 27.13 36.50
N VAL A 264 -20.35 27.95 35.53
CA VAL A 264 -19.83 29.31 35.41
C VAL A 264 -20.59 30.19 36.41
N PRO A 265 -19.91 30.80 37.40
CA PRO A 265 -20.58 31.75 38.27
C PRO A 265 -20.92 33.00 37.47
N ALA A 266 -22.16 33.48 37.57
CA ALA A 266 -22.50 34.82 37.10
C ALA A 266 -21.65 35.83 37.89
N THR A 267 -20.95 36.74 37.20
CA THR A 267 -20.09 37.73 37.84
C THR A 267 -20.44 39.14 37.40
N THR A 268 -20.49 40.06 38.34
CA THR A 268 -20.62 41.49 38.06
C THR A 268 -19.26 42.16 37.78
N ASP A 269 -18.14 41.47 38.04
CA ASP A 269 -16.78 41.98 37.87
C ASP A 269 -16.30 41.93 36.41
N SER A 270 -15.89 43.09 35.87
CA SER A 270 -15.39 43.23 34.50
C SER A 270 -14.15 42.39 34.23
N ASP A 271 -13.22 42.30 35.19
CA ASP A 271 -11.98 41.55 34.99
C ASP A 271 -12.22 40.03 35.01
N ALA A 272 -13.22 39.57 35.78
CA ALA A 272 -13.64 38.18 35.82
C ALA A 272 -14.32 37.75 34.51
N THR A 273 -15.23 38.57 33.97
CA THR A 273 -15.90 38.34 32.67
C THR A 273 -14.89 38.30 31.53
N LEU A 274 -13.92 39.22 31.49
CA LEU A 274 -12.87 39.22 30.46
C LEU A 274 -11.97 37.98 30.51
N LYS A 275 -11.64 37.49 31.71
CA LYS A 275 -10.88 36.24 31.86
C LYS A 275 -11.67 35.04 31.33
N LEU A 276 -12.94 34.92 31.71
CA LEU A 276 -13.84 33.88 31.23
C LEU A 276 -13.99 33.92 29.70
N GLN A 277 -14.16 35.11 29.11
CA GLN A 277 -14.21 35.28 27.66
C GLN A 277 -12.91 34.83 26.98
N SER A 278 -11.74 35.14 27.56
CA SER A 278 -10.45 34.72 27.00
C SER A 278 -10.26 33.20 27.05
N GLU A 279 -10.71 32.55 28.14
CA GLU A 279 -10.70 31.09 28.32
C GLU A 279 -11.64 30.43 27.29
N LEU A 280 -12.85 30.96 27.12
CA LEU A 280 -13.82 30.51 26.12
C LEU A 280 -13.28 30.63 24.70
N ASN A 281 -12.73 31.79 24.31
CA ASN A 281 -12.16 32.00 22.98
C ASN A 281 -10.97 31.06 22.68
N ALA A 282 -10.27 30.57 23.71
CA ALA A 282 -9.24 29.55 23.53
C ALA A 282 -9.86 28.17 23.28
N VAL A 283 -10.90 27.81 24.02
CA VAL A 283 -11.64 26.57 23.83
C VAL A 283 -12.36 26.53 22.48
N GLU A 284 -12.96 27.63 22.02
CA GLU A 284 -13.63 27.72 20.72
C GLU A 284 -12.66 27.52 19.54
N ARG A 285 -11.43 28.00 19.66
CA ARG A 285 -10.38 27.75 18.66
C ARG A 285 -9.99 26.28 18.63
N ASP A 286 -9.80 25.67 19.79
CA ASP A 286 -9.47 24.24 19.89
C ASP A 286 -10.65 23.36 19.43
N SER A 287 -11.89 23.75 19.71
CA SER A 287 -13.09 23.03 19.27
C SER A 287 -13.30 23.11 17.76
N ALA A 288 -12.99 24.25 17.12
CA ALA A 288 -13.02 24.37 15.67
C ALA A 288 -12.03 23.37 15.00
N ALA A 289 -10.82 23.25 15.55
CA ALA A 289 -9.83 22.29 15.07
C ALA A 289 -10.25 20.83 15.36
N ALA A 290 -10.93 20.56 16.48
CA ALA A 290 -11.53 19.26 16.76
C ALA A 290 -12.63 18.89 15.77
N LYS A 291 -13.49 19.85 15.39
CA LYS A 291 -14.53 19.66 14.37
C LYS A 291 -13.94 19.30 13.01
N GLU A 292 -12.87 19.96 12.59
CA GLU A 292 -12.16 19.65 11.34
C GLU A 292 -11.60 18.22 11.34
N ARG A 293 -11.04 17.77 12.47
CA ARG A 293 -10.60 16.37 12.60
C ARG A 293 -11.75 15.39 12.54
N MET A 294 -12.88 15.69 13.20
CA MET A 294 -14.08 14.85 13.12
C MET A 294 -14.61 14.74 11.69
N THR A 295 -14.62 15.84 10.93
CA THR A 295 -15.01 15.79 9.51
C THR A 295 -14.06 14.92 8.70
N ALA A 296 -12.73 15.03 8.92
CA ALA A 296 -11.76 14.17 8.25
C ALA A 296 -11.91 12.70 8.63
N ILE A 297 -12.23 12.38 9.89
CA ILE A 297 -12.52 11.03 10.37
C ILE A 297 -13.75 10.46 9.65
N LEU A 298 -14.82 11.24 9.50
CA LEU A 298 -16.03 10.81 8.81
C LEU A 298 -15.80 10.62 7.30
N ASP A 299 -15.05 11.50 6.67
CA ASP A 299 -14.66 11.36 5.26
C ASP A 299 -13.85 10.08 5.07
N ASN A 300 -12.83 9.84 5.92
CA ASN A 300 -12.04 8.62 5.90
C ASN A 300 -12.89 7.37 6.16
N TYR A 301 -13.87 7.44 7.07
CA TYR A 301 -14.80 6.33 7.33
C TYR A 301 -15.61 5.97 6.08
N ASN A 302 -16.09 6.97 5.34
CA ASN A 302 -16.89 6.77 4.12
C ASN A 302 -16.05 6.24 2.94
N GLU A 303 -14.74 6.53 2.93
CA GLU A 303 -13.81 6.02 1.93
C GLU A 303 -13.30 4.60 2.22
N LEU A 304 -13.57 4.04 3.41
CA LEU A 304 -13.11 2.70 3.75
C LEU A 304 -13.77 1.64 2.86
N PRO A 305 -13.00 0.62 2.43
CA PRO A 305 -13.55 -0.53 1.70
C PRO A 305 -14.49 -1.35 2.59
N ASP A 306 -15.12 -2.37 2.01
CA ASP A 306 -15.94 -3.29 2.79
C ASP A 306 -15.11 -4.03 3.85
N LEU A 307 -15.33 -3.63 5.10
CA LEU A 307 -14.78 -4.25 6.29
C LEU A 307 -15.68 -5.37 6.79
N GLU A 308 -15.11 -6.25 7.62
CA GLU A 308 -15.86 -7.26 8.36
C GLU A 308 -16.91 -6.60 9.27
N GLU A 309 -18.04 -7.29 9.48
CA GLU A 309 -19.18 -6.77 10.24
C GLU A 309 -18.81 -6.36 11.67
N ASP A 310 -17.94 -7.14 12.33
CA ASP A 310 -17.45 -6.86 13.67
C ASP A 310 -16.60 -5.56 13.71
N ASP A 311 -15.70 -5.37 12.73
CA ASP A 311 -14.86 -4.18 12.61
C ASP A 311 -15.71 -2.93 12.31
N ARG A 312 -16.75 -3.06 11.48
CA ARG A 312 -17.72 -1.97 11.23
C ARG A 312 -18.48 -1.59 12.50
N CYS A 313 -19.01 -2.57 13.23
CA CYS A 313 -19.72 -2.33 14.49
C CYS A 313 -18.83 -1.62 15.52
N GLN A 314 -17.56 -2.00 15.62
CA GLN A 314 -16.60 -1.35 16.52
C GLN A 314 -16.34 0.11 16.15
N LEU A 315 -16.21 0.41 14.85
CA LEU A 315 -16.08 1.81 14.39
C LEU A 315 -17.33 2.62 14.69
N ASP A 316 -18.52 2.06 14.45
CA ASP A 316 -19.78 2.75 14.69
C ASP A 316 -19.96 3.08 16.18
N GLU A 317 -19.65 2.15 17.08
CA GLU A 317 -19.68 2.38 18.53
C GLU A 317 -18.71 3.51 18.94
N LYS A 318 -17.49 3.48 18.40
CA LYS A 318 -16.47 4.51 18.66
C LYS A 318 -16.89 5.88 18.12
N LEU A 319 -17.46 5.94 16.92
CA LEU A 319 -17.99 7.17 16.33
C LEU A 319 -19.16 7.73 17.13
N GLN A 320 -20.06 6.87 17.61
CA GLN A 320 -21.16 7.29 18.48
C GLN A 320 -20.63 7.88 19.80
N ASN A 321 -19.61 7.28 20.39
CA ASN A 321 -18.96 7.84 21.58
C ASN A 321 -18.32 9.21 21.28
N LEU A 322 -17.54 9.31 20.20
CA LEU A 322 -16.93 10.57 19.77
C LEU A 322 -17.99 11.67 19.56
N GLN A 323 -19.11 11.34 18.91
CA GLN A 323 -20.22 12.26 18.71
C GLN A 323 -20.83 12.71 20.04
N SER A 324 -21.04 11.79 20.98
CA SER A 324 -21.56 12.11 22.32
C SER A 324 -20.62 13.05 23.09
N GLN A 325 -19.30 12.85 23.02
CA GLN A 325 -18.32 13.77 23.63
C GLN A 325 -18.33 15.14 22.97
N TRP A 326 -18.51 15.19 21.64
CA TRP A 326 -18.65 16.45 20.91
C TRP A 326 -19.92 17.21 21.30
N ASP A 327 -21.04 16.52 21.47
CA ASP A 327 -22.30 17.13 21.87
C ASP A 327 -22.18 17.71 23.28
N ASP A 328 -21.56 17.01 24.25
CA ASP A 328 -21.31 17.57 25.60
C ASP A 328 -20.38 18.80 25.56
N LEU A 329 -19.35 18.79 24.70
CA LEU A 329 -18.49 19.95 24.50
C LEU A 329 -19.28 21.15 23.94
N SER A 330 -20.06 20.93 22.88
CA SER A 330 -20.87 21.97 22.23
C SER A 330 -21.88 22.57 23.21
N ASP A 331 -22.60 21.73 23.94
CA ASP A 331 -23.56 22.14 24.96
C ASP A 331 -22.91 23.01 26.05
N ARG A 332 -21.70 22.64 26.50
CA ARG A 332 -20.98 23.42 27.51
C ARG A 332 -20.51 24.75 26.95
N ILE A 333 -19.98 24.80 25.73
CA ILE A 333 -19.60 26.05 25.07
C ILE A 333 -20.82 26.96 24.98
N ASP A 334 -21.95 26.48 24.46
CA ASP A 334 -23.17 27.26 24.28
C ASP A 334 -23.69 27.83 25.62
N ARG A 335 -23.67 27.03 26.69
CA ARG A 335 -24.04 27.48 28.04
C ARG A 335 -23.11 28.57 28.56
N GLN A 336 -21.79 28.42 28.38
CA GLN A 336 -20.84 29.45 28.82
C GLN A 336 -20.94 30.72 27.99
N CYS A 337 -21.14 30.62 26.68
CA CYS A 337 -21.41 31.75 25.80
C CYS A 337 -22.63 32.55 26.25
N ALA A 338 -23.72 31.87 26.59
CA ALA A 338 -24.93 32.52 27.10
C ALA A 338 -24.66 33.28 28.41
N ILE A 339 -24.03 32.62 29.40
CA ILE A 339 -23.75 33.25 30.71
C ILE A 339 -22.78 34.44 30.56
N ILE A 340 -21.73 34.31 29.75
CA ILE A 340 -20.76 35.39 29.52
C ILE A 340 -21.42 36.53 28.73
N GLY A 341 -22.31 36.22 27.79
CA GLY A 341 -23.16 37.19 27.09
C GLY A 341 -24.01 37.99 28.08
N ASP A 342 -24.76 37.32 28.94
CA ASP A 342 -25.60 37.95 29.96
C ASP A 342 -24.78 38.83 30.92
N CYS A 343 -23.59 38.38 31.33
CA CYS A 343 -22.68 39.17 32.17
C CYS A 343 -22.14 40.40 31.44
N SER A 344 -21.84 40.27 30.14
CA SER A 344 -21.33 41.37 29.31
C SER A 344 -22.41 42.41 29.03
N ASP A 345 -23.65 41.97 28.77
CA ASP A 345 -24.81 42.86 28.59
C ASP A 345 -25.14 43.63 29.87
N TYR A 346 -25.08 42.97 31.02
CA TYR A 346 -25.20 43.62 32.33
C TYR A 346 -24.11 44.68 32.55
N GLN A 347 -22.85 44.37 32.22
CA GLN A 347 -21.75 45.33 32.34
C GLN A 347 -21.91 46.52 31.39
N ARG A 348 -22.35 46.26 30.15
CA ARG A 348 -22.66 47.30 29.18
C ARG A 348 -23.75 48.24 29.70
N LEU A 349 -24.80 47.70 30.32
CA LEU A 349 -25.86 48.48 30.95
C LEU A 349 -25.32 49.38 32.07
N LEU A 350 -24.42 48.87 32.93
CA LEU A 350 -23.81 49.67 34.00
C LEU A 350 -22.97 50.84 33.44
N ILE A 351 -22.22 50.60 32.36
CA ILE A 351 -21.43 51.64 31.67
C ILE A 351 -22.36 52.67 31.04
N ASP A 352 -23.41 52.24 30.34
CA ASP A 352 -24.38 53.15 29.70
C ASP A 352 -25.08 54.04 30.77
N ILE A 353 -25.36 53.51 31.98
CA ILE A 353 -25.88 54.30 33.12
C ILE A 353 -24.84 55.32 33.62
N GLU A 354 -23.59 54.91 33.81
CA GLU A 354 -22.51 55.80 34.29
C GLU A 354 -22.22 56.93 33.29
N ASP A 355 -22.11 56.60 32.01
CA ASP A 355 -21.90 57.58 30.93
C ASP A 355 -23.06 58.58 30.86
N PHE A 356 -24.29 58.11 31.05
CA PHE A 356 -25.46 58.99 31.07
C PHE A 356 -25.49 59.88 32.32
N LEU A 357 -25.12 59.37 33.50
CA LEU A 357 -24.97 60.18 34.72
C LEU A 357 -23.88 61.26 34.57
N ASP A 358 -22.75 60.93 33.94
CA ASP A 358 -21.67 61.88 33.65
C ASP A 358 -22.12 62.96 32.66
N TRP A 359 -22.88 62.58 31.61
CA TRP A 359 -23.49 63.55 30.71
C TRP A 359 -24.49 64.45 31.44
N ILE A 360 -25.39 63.92 32.28
CA ILE A 360 -26.34 64.74 33.07
C ILE A 360 -25.57 65.74 33.94
N SER A 361 -24.51 65.28 34.60
CA SER A 361 -23.68 66.13 35.47
C SER A 361 -23.00 67.27 34.69
N LYS A 362 -22.47 66.98 33.50
CA LYS A 362 -21.86 67.98 32.60
C LYS A 362 -22.91 68.97 32.06
N ALA A 363 -24.07 68.47 31.64
CA ALA A 363 -25.16 69.30 31.13
C ALA A 363 -25.73 70.24 32.22
N LEU A 364 -25.83 69.76 33.46
CA LEU A 364 -26.20 70.61 34.61
C LEU A 364 -25.16 71.71 34.88
N GLN A 365 -23.86 71.40 34.81
CA GLN A 365 -22.80 72.40 34.95
C GLN A 365 -22.87 73.47 33.86
N GLU A 366 -23.16 73.08 32.61
CA GLU A 366 -23.30 74.03 31.50
C GLU A 366 -24.51 74.97 31.72
N ILE A 367 -25.65 74.44 32.18
CA ILE A 367 -26.84 75.23 32.53
C ILE A 367 -26.54 76.20 33.69
N ASP A 368 -25.82 75.75 34.72
CA ASP A 368 -25.43 76.57 35.88
C ASP A 368 -24.48 77.71 35.47
N HIS A 369 -23.45 77.40 34.66
CA HIS A 369 -22.52 78.41 34.13
C HIS A 369 -23.22 79.48 33.28
N GLN A 370 -24.24 79.10 32.50
CA GLN A 370 -25.04 80.06 31.73
C GLN A 370 -25.96 80.90 32.62
N SER A 371 -26.47 80.30 33.70
CA SER A 371 -27.31 81.01 34.68
C SER A 371 -26.53 82.11 35.43
N ASP A 372 -25.25 81.88 35.70
CA ASP A 372 -24.34 82.85 36.34
C ASP A 372 -23.90 83.99 35.41
N HIS A 373 -23.82 83.74 34.10
CA HIS A 373 -23.45 84.72 33.09
C HIS A 373 -24.67 85.34 32.43
N VAL A 374 -25.24 86.36 33.09
CA VAL A 374 -26.34 87.17 32.54
C VAL A 374 -25.90 87.85 31.22
N PRO A 375 -26.50 87.52 30.06
CA PRO A 375 -26.12 88.13 28.78
C PRO A 375 -26.56 89.60 28.75
N LEU A 376 -25.59 90.51 28.72
CA LEU A 376 -25.82 91.96 28.71
C LEU A 376 -25.99 92.53 27.29
N LYS A 377 -25.75 91.73 26.24
CA LYS A 377 -25.88 92.11 24.82
C LYS A 377 -26.70 91.08 24.05
N ALA A 378 -27.40 91.53 23.01
CA ALA A 378 -28.21 90.68 22.14
C ALA A 378 -27.41 89.51 21.52
N ALA A 379 -26.14 89.73 21.14
CA ALA A 379 -25.26 88.69 20.62
C ALA A 379 -24.94 87.58 21.64
N ASP A 380 -24.84 87.93 22.93
CA ASP A 380 -24.58 86.96 24.01
C ASP A 380 -25.86 86.16 24.34
N ALA A 381 -27.04 86.78 24.21
CA ALA A 381 -28.34 86.12 24.35
C ALA A 381 -28.66 85.17 23.20
N GLU A 382 -28.34 85.55 21.95
CA GLU A 382 -28.44 84.66 20.78
C GLU A 382 -27.50 83.45 20.90
N MET A 383 -26.30 83.65 21.46
CA MET A 383 -25.37 82.55 21.74
C MET A 383 -25.91 81.60 22.80
N ALA A 384 -26.47 82.10 23.90
CA ALA A 384 -27.10 81.28 24.95
C ALA A 384 -28.32 80.49 24.44
N ILE A 385 -29.15 81.10 23.59
CA ILE A 385 -30.27 80.41 22.94
C ILE A 385 -29.77 79.29 22.03
N LYS A 386 -28.71 79.54 21.26
CA LYS A 386 -28.14 78.52 20.38
C LYS A 386 -27.61 77.33 21.19
N VAL A 387 -26.91 77.56 22.31
CA VAL A 387 -26.45 76.45 23.16
C VAL A 387 -27.64 75.68 23.75
N HIS A 388 -28.73 76.38 24.10
CA HIS A 388 -29.96 75.74 24.55
C HIS A 388 -30.66 74.93 23.43
N GLU A 389 -30.63 75.39 22.18
CA GLU A 389 -31.14 74.63 21.01
C GLU A 389 -30.28 73.39 20.72
N ASP A 390 -28.95 73.52 20.80
CA ASP A 390 -28.00 72.42 20.65
C ASP A 390 -28.21 71.36 21.77
N LEU A 391 -28.39 71.80 23.02
CA LEU A 391 -28.76 70.92 24.15
C LEU A 391 -30.13 70.25 23.94
N GLN A 392 -31.10 70.92 23.31
CA GLN A 392 -32.40 70.31 23.05
C GLN A 392 -32.29 69.07 22.16
N ALA A 393 -31.44 69.11 21.14
CA ALA A 393 -31.21 67.96 20.26
C ALA A 393 -30.52 66.79 21.00
N GLU A 394 -29.59 67.09 21.90
CA GLU A 394 -28.97 66.06 22.76
C GLU A 394 -29.99 65.45 23.72
N ILE A 395 -30.84 66.27 24.34
CA ILE A 395 -31.92 65.83 25.23
C ILE A 395 -32.85 64.85 24.52
N GLU A 396 -33.27 65.13 23.29
CA GLU A 396 -34.13 64.24 22.51
C GLU A 396 -33.48 62.85 22.30
N SER A 397 -32.17 62.80 22.05
CA SER A 397 -31.43 61.54 21.96
C SER A 397 -31.32 60.82 23.32
N HIS A 398 -31.13 61.58 24.41
CA HIS A 398 -31.01 61.05 25.77
C HIS A 398 -32.35 60.60 26.37
N VAL A 399 -33.49 61.15 25.93
CA VAL A 399 -34.83 60.61 26.25
C VAL A 399 -34.96 59.17 25.76
N GLN A 400 -34.52 58.89 24.54
CA GLN A 400 -34.56 57.54 23.99
C GLN A 400 -33.59 56.62 24.76
N LEU A 401 -32.37 57.10 25.05
CA LEU A 401 -31.39 56.33 25.84
C LEU A 401 -31.92 55.99 27.24
N ALA A 402 -32.60 56.94 27.91
CA ALA A 402 -33.23 56.71 29.21
C ALA A 402 -34.31 55.63 29.15
N SER A 403 -35.12 55.63 28.09
CA SER A 403 -36.13 54.60 27.85
C SER A 403 -35.47 53.24 27.64
N ASP A 404 -34.44 53.17 26.79
CA ASP A 404 -33.72 51.94 26.44
C ASP A 404 -33.00 51.35 27.66
N ILE A 405 -32.35 52.17 28.49
CA ILE A 405 -31.70 51.74 29.74
C ILE A 405 -32.74 51.16 30.71
N ASN A 406 -33.87 51.84 30.88
CA ASN A 406 -34.94 51.35 31.76
C ASN A 406 -35.50 50.01 31.25
N GLU A 407 -35.74 49.85 29.95
CA GLU A 407 -36.21 48.59 29.36
C GLU A 407 -35.19 47.46 29.54
N LYS A 408 -33.91 47.70 29.22
CA LYS A 408 -32.82 46.74 29.37
C LYS A 408 -32.53 46.36 30.82
N SER A 409 -32.90 47.20 31.79
CA SER A 409 -32.73 46.93 33.21
C SER A 409 -33.78 45.97 33.79
N LEU A 410 -34.96 45.86 33.17
CA LEU A 410 -36.09 45.06 33.67
C LEU A 410 -35.74 43.60 34.01
N PRO A 411 -34.98 42.85 33.18
CA PRO A 411 -34.65 41.45 33.46
C PRO A 411 -33.82 41.25 34.74
N TYR A 412 -33.09 42.28 35.18
CA TYR A 412 -32.20 42.23 36.34
C TYR A 412 -32.87 42.72 37.64
N LEU A 413 -34.13 43.16 37.57
CA LEU A 413 -34.84 43.80 38.68
C LEU A 413 -35.93 42.91 39.33
N ASP A 414 -36.06 41.65 38.88
CA ASP A 414 -37.04 40.69 39.42
C ASP A 414 -36.85 40.41 40.92
N ASP A 415 -37.91 40.04 41.63
CA ASP A 415 -37.96 39.92 43.10
C ASP A 415 -37.00 38.85 43.67
N GLU A 416 -36.50 37.92 42.84
CA GLU A 416 -35.52 36.91 43.25
C GLU A 416 -34.05 37.39 43.13
N ASN A 417 -33.76 38.44 42.36
CA ASN A 417 -32.42 38.99 42.17
C ASN A 417 -32.32 40.38 42.82
N GLU A 418 -31.88 40.42 44.08
CA GLU A 418 -31.60 41.67 44.80
C GLU A 418 -30.29 42.33 44.34
N ASP A 419 -30.21 42.74 43.07
CA ASP A 419 -29.12 43.58 42.60
C ASP A 419 -29.29 45.02 43.10
N GLN A 420 -28.85 45.22 44.33
CA GLN A 420 -28.92 46.49 45.03
C GLN A 420 -28.07 47.56 44.33
N GLN A 421 -27.01 47.17 43.63
CA GLN A 421 -26.12 48.10 42.93
C GLN A 421 -26.83 48.69 41.70
N LEU A 422 -27.42 47.84 40.86
CA LEU A 422 -28.19 48.29 39.70
C LEU A 422 -29.40 49.12 40.13
N LYS A 423 -30.16 48.67 41.14
CA LYS A 423 -31.31 49.40 41.69
C LYS A 423 -30.93 50.81 42.13
N THR A 424 -29.85 50.94 42.90
CA THR A 424 -29.39 52.25 43.40
C THR A 424 -29.01 53.18 42.25
N LYS A 425 -28.18 52.70 41.31
CA LYS A 425 -27.75 53.49 40.15
C LYS A 425 -28.92 53.90 39.24
N LEU A 426 -29.87 53.01 39.02
CA LEU A 426 -31.04 53.30 38.19
C LEU A 426 -31.96 54.32 38.85
N THR A 427 -32.14 54.26 40.18
CA THR A 427 -32.89 55.28 40.91
C THR A 427 -32.20 56.64 40.88
N GLU A 428 -30.87 56.67 41.02
CA GLU A 428 -30.07 57.88 40.90
C GLU A 428 -30.19 58.49 39.50
N LEU A 429 -30.03 57.67 38.45
CA LEU A 429 -30.17 58.10 37.06
C LEU A 429 -31.56 58.70 36.81
N ASN A 430 -32.63 57.97 37.14
CA ASN A 430 -33.99 58.44 36.90
C ASN A 430 -34.31 59.71 37.71
N HIS A 431 -33.79 59.83 38.94
CA HIS A 431 -33.97 61.03 39.74
C HIS A 431 -33.23 62.24 39.13
N ASN A 432 -31.94 62.09 38.85
CA ASN A 432 -31.10 63.16 38.30
C ASN A 432 -31.58 63.59 36.91
N TRP A 433 -32.08 62.65 36.11
CA TRP A 433 -32.66 62.94 34.80
C TRP A 433 -33.93 63.79 34.90
N GLN A 434 -34.84 63.47 35.83
CA GLN A 434 -36.04 64.28 36.06
C GLN A 434 -35.69 65.68 36.59
N GLU A 435 -34.76 65.76 37.55
CA GLU A 435 -34.29 67.05 38.06
C GLU A 435 -33.66 67.90 36.97
N PHE A 436 -32.83 67.30 36.10
CA PHE A 436 -32.25 67.98 34.95
C PHE A 436 -33.33 68.52 33.99
N LEU A 437 -34.35 67.71 33.66
CA LEU A 437 -35.45 68.17 32.79
C LEU A 437 -36.21 69.36 33.40
N ASP A 438 -36.52 69.30 34.70
CA ASP A 438 -37.19 70.38 35.42
C ASP A 438 -36.35 71.67 35.43
N LEU A 439 -35.03 71.55 35.68
CA LEU A 439 -34.10 72.67 35.68
C LEU A 439 -33.88 73.24 34.29
N TYR A 440 -33.77 72.40 33.27
CA TYR A 440 -33.67 72.81 31.88
C TYR A 440 -34.93 73.57 31.44
N GLU A 441 -36.14 73.08 31.74
CA GLU A 441 -37.38 73.81 31.45
C GLU A 441 -37.46 75.15 32.18
N LYS A 442 -37.00 75.21 33.44
CA LYS A 442 -36.95 76.45 34.21
C LYS A 442 -35.95 77.44 33.61
N HIS A 443 -34.75 76.98 33.24
CA HIS A 443 -33.73 77.79 32.58
C HIS A 443 -34.20 78.28 31.21
N LYS A 444 -34.88 77.43 30.43
CA LYS A 444 -35.54 77.80 29.17
C LYS A 444 -36.48 78.98 29.33
N LYS A 445 -37.37 78.92 30.32
CA LYS A 445 -38.34 80.00 30.61
C LYS A 445 -37.63 81.29 30.99
N VAL A 446 -36.61 81.21 31.85
CA VAL A 446 -35.81 82.38 32.24
C VAL A 446 -35.09 82.97 31.04
N LEU A 447 -34.42 82.17 30.20
CA LEU A 447 -33.76 82.65 28.98
C LEU A 447 -34.74 83.28 27.99
N GLN A 448 -35.94 82.72 27.82
CA GLN A 448 -36.99 83.29 26.97
C GLN A 448 -37.47 84.66 27.50
N GLU A 449 -37.78 84.76 28.79
CA GLU A 449 -38.17 86.03 29.43
C GLU A 449 -37.05 87.08 29.29
N ARG A 450 -35.79 86.69 29.48
CA ARG A 450 -34.62 87.59 29.37
C ARG A 450 -34.28 87.98 27.94
N TYR A 451 -34.48 87.09 26.97
CA TYR A 451 -34.35 87.41 25.56
C TYR A 451 -35.41 88.43 25.13
N GLU A 452 -36.66 88.23 25.55
CA GLU A 452 -37.75 89.18 25.35
C GLU A 452 -37.44 90.54 25.98
N GLU A 453 -36.91 90.58 27.21
CA GLU A 453 -36.41 91.81 27.84
C GLU A 453 -35.25 92.46 27.05
N SER A 454 -34.30 91.68 26.53
CA SER A 454 -33.15 92.20 25.77
C SER A 454 -33.56 92.80 24.41
N ILE A 455 -34.57 92.25 23.74
CA ILE A 455 -35.16 92.82 22.52
C ILE A 455 -35.92 94.12 22.85
N PHE A 456 -36.56 94.18 24.02
CA PHE A 456 -37.38 95.31 24.43
C PHE A 456 -36.54 96.50 24.95
N TYR A 457 -35.41 96.23 25.61
CA TYR A 457 -34.54 97.24 26.24
C TYR A 457 -33.18 97.45 25.54
N GLY A 458 -32.80 96.59 24.58
CA GLY A 458 -31.53 96.65 23.84
C GLY A 458 -31.64 97.38 22.51
N ASN A 459 -31.54 98.71 22.56
CA ASN A 459 -31.10 99.58 21.46
C ASN A 459 -30.07 100.57 22.00
#